data_AF-A0A371HD50-F1
#
_entry.id   AF-A0A371HD50-F1
#
_cell.length_a   1.000
_cell.length_b   1.000
_cell.length_c   1.000
_cell.angle_alpha   90.00
_cell.angle_beta   90.00
_cell.angle_gamma   90.00
#
_symmetry.space_group_name_H-M   'P 1'
#
loop_
_entity.id
_entity.type
_entity.pdbx_description
1 polymer ?
#
loop_
_entity_poly.entity_id
_entity_poly.type
_entity_poly.pdbx_seq_one_letter_code
_entity_poly.pdbx_strand_id
1 'polypeptide(L)'
;MDNGEVENESSSDDEMPPLEDCSDIEVVEPLDGVVLPKEDGDVEQLEHIFHTRCHINDKVCSMIIDNGSCTNVASTLLVEKLNLPTKKHPNPYRLQWLNDCGDIRVTKQVLVSFSIGKYKYEVLYDVAPMHAGHLLLGCLWQFDRKVTHNGYKNWYTLAMNKRIIVLTPLKSVEAYSDQIRIAR
;
A
#
# COMPACT_ATOMS: atom_id res chain seq x y z
N MET A 1 -6.44 -21.77 -54.37
CA MET A 1 -6.32 -21.73 -52.90
C MET A 1 -5.51 -22.96 -52.56
N ASP A 2 -4.22 -22.99 -52.90
CA ASP A 2 -3.07 -22.40 -52.18
C ASP A 2 -2.88 -22.99 -50.77
N ASN A 3 -1.79 -23.79 -50.67
CA ASN A 3 -0.88 -24.15 -49.55
C ASN A 3 -1.44 -24.49 -48.16
N GLY A 4 -0.89 -25.44 -47.39
CA GLY A 4 0.36 -26.18 -47.45
C GLY A 4 0.52 -27.06 -46.19
N GLU A 5 1.40 -28.06 -46.29
CA GLU A 5 1.69 -29.11 -45.32
C GLU A 5 2.63 -28.70 -44.16
N VAL A 6 2.45 -29.38 -43.02
CA VAL A 6 3.45 -30.00 -42.10
C VAL A 6 4.21 -29.17 -41.03
N GLU A 7 3.96 -29.62 -39.79
CA GLU A 7 4.81 -29.84 -38.58
C GLU A 7 5.97 -28.91 -38.21
N ASN A 8 6.01 -28.47 -36.93
CA ASN A 8 7.05 -28.88 -35.98
C ASN A 8 6.82 -28.34 -34.56
N GLU A 9 7.10 -29.20 -33.58
CA GLU A 9 7.21 -28.85 -32.17
C GLU A 9 8.48 -28.02 -31.93
N SER A 10 8.41 -27.02 -31.03
CA SER A 10 9.57 -26.67 -30.21
C SER A 10 9.11 -25.99 -28.92
N SER A 11 9.59 -26.55 -27.82
CA SER A 11 9.49 -26.07 -26.44
C SER A 11 10.21 -24.74 -26.27
N SER A 12 9.57 -23.75 -25.65
CA SER A 12 10.26 -22.61 -25.05
C SER A 12 9.97 -22.61 -23.55
N ASP A 13 10.90 -23.19 -22.79
CA ASP A 13 11.12 -22.85 -21.39
C ASP A 13 11.51 -21.37 -21.31
N ASP A 14 10.58 -20.51 -20.88
CA ASP A 14 10.94 -19.18 -20.35
C ASP A 14 10.90 -19.27 -18.82
N GLU A 15 12.03 -19.73 -18.30
CA GLU A 15 12.38 -19.73 -16.89
C GLU A 15 12.32 -18.28 -16.36
N MET A 16 11.39 -18.02 -15.44
CA MET A 16 11.19 -16.69 -14.87
C MET A 16 12.42 -16.29 -14.03
N PRO A 17 13.05 -15.13 -14.28
CA PRO A 17 14.23 -14.74 -13.51
C PRO A 17 13.85 -14.49 -12.04
N PRO A 18 14.74 -14.76 -11.08
CA PRO A 18 14.49 -14.41 -9.69
C PRO A 18 14.35 -12.90 -9.57
N LEU A 19 13.25 -12.46 -8.94
CA LEU A 19 12.99 -11.05 -8.68
C LEU A 19 14.05 -10.56 -7.69
N GLU A 20 14.86 -9.60 -8.13
CA GLU A 20 15.72 -8.83 -7.24
C GLU A 20 14.86 -8.09 -6.21
N ASP A 21 15.33 -8.10 -4.96
CA ASP A 21 14.72 -7.39 -3.83
C ASP A 21 14.89 -5.88 -4.02
N CYS A 22 13.97 -5.26 -4.78
CA CYS A 22 13.87 -3.81 -4.87
C CYS A 22 13.08 -3.28 -3.68
N SER A 23 13.67 -3.37 -2.48
CA SER A 23 13.27 -2.56 -1.34
C SER A 23 14.29 -1.45 -1.11
N ASP A 24 14.38 -0.52 -2.06
CA ASP A 24 15.20 0.70 -1.91
C ASP A 24 14.55 1.62 -0.87
N ILE A 25 14.80 1.32 0.40
CA ILE A 25 14.66 2.26 1.49
C ILE A 25 16.00 2.96 1.62
N GLU A 26 16.12 4.15 1.04
CA GLU A 26 17.28 5.01 1.30
C GLU A 26 17.25 5.48 2.76
N VAL A 27 17.97 4.77 3.63
CA VAL A 27 18.31 5.25 4.97
C VAL A 27 19.51 6.18 4.83
N VAL A 28 19.27 7.47 4.66
CA VAL A 28 20.35 8.47 4.69
C VAL A 28 20.56 8.90 6.15
N GLU A 29 21.74 8.63 6.71
CA GLU A 29 22.18 9.26 7.97
C GLU A 29 22.61 10.70 7.69
N PRO A 30 22.28 11.68 8.55
CA PRO A 30 22.50 13.08 8.21
C PRO A 30 23.97 13.45 8.46
N LEU A 31 24.70 13.69 7.37
CA LEU A 31 25.89 14.53 7.37
C LEU A 31 25.62 15.65 6.37
N ASP A 32 25.52 16.86 6.90
CA ASP A 32 25.40 18.17 6.23
C ASP A 32 25.28 18.14 4.69
N GLY A 33 24.05 18.29 4.20
CA GLY A 33 23.78 18.47 2.78
C GLY A 33 22.45 17.83 2.40
N VAL A 34 21.47 18.66 2.09
CA VAL A 34 20.16 18.21 1.58
C VAL A 34 20.39 17.42 0.29
N VAL A 35 20.20 16.10 0.33
CA VAL A 35 20.15 15.25 -0.88
C VAL A 35 18.70 15.12 -1.28
N LEU A 36 18.36 15.68 -2.45
CA LEU A 36 17.04 15.57 -3.08
C LEU A 36 16.97 14.28 -3.90
N PRO A 37 15.84 13.54 -3.87
CA PRO A 37 15.62 12.42 -4.79
C PRO A 37 15.73 12.89 -6.24
N LYS A 38 16.37 12.07 -7.10
CA LYS A 38 16.50 12.36 -8.54
C LYS A 38 15.13 12.24 -9.23
N GLU A 39 14.80 13.23 -10.03
CA GLU A 39 13.58 13.27 -10.84
C GLU A 39 13.77 12.41 -12.10
N ASP A 40 13.17 11.23 -12.11
CA ASP A 40 12.86 10.54 -13.35
C ASP A 40 11.45 10.97 -13.77
N GLY A 41 11.39 11.87 -14.75
CA GLY A 41 10.14 12.26 -15.38
C GLY A 41 9.59 11.13 -16.25
N ASP A 42 8.36 10.70 -15.99
CA ASP A 42 7.20 10.92 -16.87
C ASP A 42 5.93 10.33 -16.21
N VAL A 43 4.78 10.83 -16.65
CA VAL A 43 3.39 10.42 -16.36
C VAL A 43 2.74 11.01 -15.09
N GLU A 44 2.01 12.10 -15.31
CA GLU A 44 0.80 12.58 -14.61
C GLU A 44 0.59 12.04 -13.17
N GLN A 45 1.08 12.80 -12.18
CA GLN A 45 0.67 12.68 -10.76
C GLN A 45 -0.76 13.21 -10.52
N LEU A 46 -1.71 12.92 -11.41
CA LEU A 46 -3.12 13.32 -11.23
C LEU A 46 -3.79 12.54 -10.09
N GLU A 47 -3.21 11.42 -9.65
CA GLU A 47 -3.65 10.70 -8.46
C GLU A 47 -2.89 11.17 -7.22
N HIS A 48 -3.57 11.98 -6.40
CA HIS A 48 -3.11 12.47 -5.09
C HIS A 48 -3.02 11.36 -4.01
N ILE A 49 -3.23 10.10 -4.38
CA ILE A 49 -3.29 8.97 -3.47
C ILE A 49 -1.91 8.34 -3.34
N PHE A 50 -1.41 8.19 -2.12
CA PHE A 50 -0.09 7.65 -1.87
C PHE A 50 -0.16 6.13 -1.71
N HIS A 51 0.32 5.42 -2.72
CA HIS A 51 0.46 3.96 -2.68
C HIS A 51 1.84 3.56 -2.17
N THR A 52 1.89 2.58 -1.27
CA THR A 52 3.12 2.01 -0.73
C THR A 52 2.92 0.54 -0.39
N ARG A 53 3.98 -0.11 0.10
CA ARG A 53 3.95 -1.50 0.59
C ARG A 53 4.35 -1.55 2.05
N CYS A 54 3.73 -2.46 2.78
CA CYS A 54 4.09 -2.78 4.15
C CYS A 54 4.25 -4.29 4.30
N HIS A 55 4.90 -4.72 5.38
CA HIS A 55 5.02 -6.13 5.74
C HIS A 55 4.11 -6.45 6.92
N ILE A 56 3.30 -7.50 6.78
CA ILE A 56 2.45 -8.04 7.84
C ILE A 56 2.73 -9.54 7.93
N ASN A 57 3.22 -10.01 9.08
CA ASN A 57 3.66 -11.41 9.24
C ASN A 57 4.59 -11.87 8.09
N ASP A 58 5.61 -11.05 7.79
CA ASP A 58 6.60 -11.25 6.72
C ASP A 58 6.04 -11.27 5.28
N LYS A 59 4.76 -10.95 5.09
CA LYS A 59 4.12 -10.86 3.77
C LYS A 59 3.97 -9.41 3.32
N VAL A 60 4.37 -9.15 2.08
CA VAL A 60 4.20 -7.85 1.42
C VAL A 60 2.72 -7.59 1.14
N CYS A 61 2.22 -6.46 1.63
CA CYS A 61 0.84 -6.02 1.52
C CYS A 61 0.78 -4.58 0.99
N SER A 62 0.02 -4.36 -0.09
CA SER A 62 -0.30 -3.02 -0.59
C SER A 62 -1.03 -2.17 0.46
N MET A 63 -0.56 -0.94 0.64
CA MET A 63 -1.07 0.04 1.59
C MET A 63 -1.30 1.38 0.89
N ILE A 64 -2.40 2.04 1.23
CA ILE A 64 -2.72 3.41 0.83
C ILE A 64 -2.55 4.33 2.04
N ILE A 65 -1.89 5.47 1.86
CA ILE A 65 -1.88 6.57 2.83
C ILE A 65 -2.70 7.72 2.20
N ASP A 66 -3.80 8.09 2.85
CA ASP A 66 -4.71 9.10 2.32
C ASP A 66 -5.11 10.10 3.42
N ASN A 67 -4.76 11.38 3.19
CA ASN A 67 -5.11 12.50 4.07
C ASN A 67 -6.62 12.82 4.01
N GLY A 68 -7.28 12.47 2.91
CA GLY A 68 -8.71 12.70 2.72
C GLY A 68 -9.56 11.75 3.56
N SER A 69 -9.06 10.55 3.84
CA SER A 69 -9.76 9.58 4.69
C SER A 69 -9.59 9.90 6.17
N CYS A 70 -10.70 9.93 6.90
CA CYS A 70 -10.72 10.06 8.36
C CYS A 70 -10.68 8.71 9.10
N THR A 71 -10.65 7.58 8.37
CA THR A 71 -10.76 6.24 8.94
C THR A 71 -9.66 5.32 8.44
N ASN A 72 -9.10 4.50 9.33
CA ASN A 72 -8.19 3.43 8.96
C ASN A 72 -9.01 2.20 8.60
N VAL A 73 -8.81 1.65 7.40
CA VAL A 73 -9.56 0.48 6.93
C VAL A 73 -8.62 -0.67 6.58
N ALA A 74 -8.93 -1.87 7.05
CA ALA A 74 -8.31 -3.11 6.62
C ALA A 74 -9.30 -3.90 5.77
N SER A 75 -8.86 -4.34 4.60
CA SER A 75 -9.68 -5.17 3.72
C SER A 75 -10.06 -6.49 4.41
N THR A 76 -11.31 -6.92 4.23
CA THR A 76 -11.76 -8.25 4.66
C THR A 76 -10.87 -9.36 4.09
N LEU A 77 -10.47 -9.22 2.81
CA LEU A 77 -9.57 -10.15 2.13
C LEU A 77 -8.24 -10.33 2.88
N LEU A 78 -7.59 -9.23 3.30
CA LEU A 78 -6.35 -9.30 4.08
C LEU A 78 -6.57 -10.04 5.40
N VAL A 79 -7.61 -9.65 6.14
CA VAL A 79 -7.91 -10.21 7.47
C VAL A 79 -8.14 -11.71 7.38
N GLU A 80 -8.89 -12.17 6.39
CA GLU A 80 -9.17 -13.58 6.15
C GLU A 80 -7.93 -14.34 5.68
N LYS A 81 -7.22 -13.82 4.67
CA LYS A 81 -6.03 -14.47 4.08
C LYS A 81 -4.88 -14.63 5.08
N LEU A 82 -4.76 -13.71 6.03
CA LEU A 82 -3.75 -13.73 7.08
C LEU A 82 -4.26 -14.28 8.41
N ASN A 83 -5.54 -14.68 8.49
CA ASN A 83 -6.20 -15.14 9.72
C ASN A 83 -5.99 -14.20 10.91
N LEU A 84 -6.11 -12.88 10.67
CA LEU A 84 -5.89 -11.88 11.72
C LEU A 84 -7.05 -11.88 12.73
N PRO A 85 -6.77 -11.81 14.04
CA PRO A 85 -7.81 -11.81 15.06
C PRO A 85 -8.59 -10.50 15.02
N THR A 86 -9.93 -10.61 14.93
CA THR A 86 -10.84 -9.47 14.94
C THR A 86 -11.60 -9.36 16.25
N LYS A 87 -12.00 -8.13 16.60
CA LYS A 87 -12.89 -7.83 17.72
C LYS A 87 -14.16 -7.18 17.20
N LYS A 88 -15.27 -7.31 17.94
CA LYS A 88 -16.49 -6.56 17.63
C LYS A 88 -16.23 -5.07 17.78
N HIS A 89 -16.66 -4.29 16.81
CA HIS A 89 -16.57 -2.84 16.85
C HIS A 89 -17.48 -2.31 17.97
N PRO A 90 -17.01 -1.40 18.85
CA PRO A 90 -17.81 -0.89 19.98
C PRO A 90 -19.05 -0.10 19.51
N ASN A 91 -18.90 0.66 18.42
CA ASN A 91 -19.95 1.49 17.83
C ASN A 91 -20.14 1.19 16.32
N PRO A 92 -20.78 0.08 15.92
CA PRO A 92 -20.93 -0.27 14.51
C PRO A 92 -21.60 0.84 13.70
N TYR A 93 -21.12 1.12 12.48
CA TYR A 93 -21.60 2.22 11.65
C TYR A 93 -21.62 1.85 10.16
N ARG A 94 -22.17 2.74 9.31
CA ARG A 94 -22.22 2.56 7.86
C ARG A 94 -21.12 3.39 7.18
N LEU A 95 -20.36 2.76 6.29
CA LEU A 95 -19.34 3.38 5.44
C LEU A 95 -19.96 3.68 4.08
N GLN A 96 -20.44 4.91 3.88
CA GLN A 96 -21.10 5.32 2.63
C GLN A 96 -20.14 5.70 1.50
N TRP A 97 -18.90 6.13 1.82
CA TRP A 97 -17.96 6.58 0.79
C TRP A 97 -17.23 5.44 0.08
N LEU A 98 -17.31 4.21 0.61
CA LEU A 98 -16.60 3.05 0.06
C LEU A 98 -17.42 2.29 -1.00
N ASN A 99 -18.75 2.44 -1.01
CA ASN A 99 -19.59 2.06 -2.14
C ASN A 99 -20.87 2.93 -2.21
N ASP A 100 -21.38 3.15 -3.42
CA ASP A 100 -22.56 3.99 -3.67
C ASP A 100 -23.88 3.38 -3.17
N CYS A 101 -23.87 2.09 -2.80
CA CYS A 101 -25.04 1.37 -2.30
C CYS A 101 -25.27 1.59 -0.79
N GLY A 102 -24.29 2.13 -0.06
CA GLY A 102 -24.39 2.44 1.38
C GLY A 102 -24.55 1.21 2.29
N ASP A 103 -24.32 0.01 1.75
CA ASP A 103 -24.55 -1.27 2.41
C ASP A 103 -23.35 -1.77 3.22
N ILE A 104 -22.22 -1.07 3.15
CA ILE A 104 -21.03 -1.46 3.90
C ILE A 104 -21.21 -1.07 5.37
N ARG A 105 -21.38 -2.09 6.21
CA ARG A 105 -21.46 -1.93 7.68
C ARG A 105 -20.16 -2.35 8.32
N VAL A 106 -19.50 -1.39 8.97
CA VAL A 106 -18.36 -1.67 9.85
C VAL A 106 -18.89 -2.25 11.15
N THR A 107 -18.55 -3.50 11.41
CA THR A 107 -18.99 -4.23 12.62
C THR A 107 -17.84 -4.85 13.39
N LYS A 108 -16.62 -4.84 12.83
CA LYS A 108 -15.42 -5.45 13.39
C LYS A 108 -14.23 -4.50 13.25
N GLN A 109 -13.28 -4.67 14.15
CA GLN A 109 -11.97 -4.01 14.10
C GLN A 109 -10.86 -5.05 14.21
N VAL A 110 -9.69 -4.72 13.67
CA VAL A 110 -8.48 -5.54 13.72
C VAL A 110 -7.31 -4.66 14.14
N LEU A 111 -6.51 -5.15 15.08
CA LEU A 111 -5.23 -4.52 15.42
C LEU A 111 -4.17 -5.13 14.51
N VAL A 112 -3.56 -4.30 13.67
CA VAL A 112 -2.57 -4.76 12.69
C VAL A 112 -1.20 -4.24 13.09
N SER A 113 -0.30 -5.18 13.36
CA SER A 113 1.13 -4.92 13.46
C SER A 113 1.77 -5.06 12.08
N PHE A 114 2.42 -4.02 11.59
CA PHE A 114 3.06 -3.99 10.28
C PHE A 114 4.38 -3.24 10.32
N SER A 115 5.19 -3.40 9.28
CA SER A 115 6.39 -2.57 9.09
C SER A 115 6.45 -1.93 7.72
N ILE A 116 7.02 -0.71 7.69
CA ILE A 116 7.41 -0.03 6.46
C ILE A 116 8.92 0.12 6.55
N GLY A 117 9.64 -0.69 5.78
CA GLY A 117 11.05 -0.94 6.00
C GLY A 117 11.37 -1.45 7.39
N LYS A 118 12.37 -0.88 8.04
CA LYS A 118 12.79 -1.24 9.40
C LYS A 118 11.85 -0.72 10.51
N TYR A 119 10.87 0.11 10.18
CA TYR A 119 10.01 0.77 11.15
C TYR A 119 8.74 -0.04 11.39
N LYS A 120 8.46 -0.33 12.66
CA LYS A 120 7.29 -1.11 13.08
C LYS A 120 6.19 -0.21 13.61
N TYR A 121 4.96 -0.56 13.27
CA TYR A 121 3.75 0.15 13.64
C TYR A 121 2.71 -0.85 14.11
N GLU A 122 1.86 -0.41 15.02
CA GLU A 122 0.68 -1.14 15.43
C GLU A 122 -0.48 -0.13 15.44
N VAL A 123 -1.51 -0.42 14.64
CA VAL A 123 -2.63 0.50 14.41
C VAL A 123 -3.93 -0.30 14.39
N LEU A 124 -4.98 0.28 14.95
CA LEU A 124 -6.33 -0.27 14.91
C LEU A 124 -7.02 0.15 13.60
N TYR A 125 -7.58 -0.84 12.90
CA TYR A 125 -8.29 -0.65 11.64
C TYR A 125 -9.73 -1.16 11.76
N ASP A 126 -10.63 -0.45 11.08
CA ASP A 126 -11.97 -0.94 10.81
C ASP A 126 -11.93 -1.98 9.69
N VAL A 127 -12.70 -3.05 9.83
CA VAL A 127 -12.75 -4.11 8.82
C VAL A 127 -13.89 -3.85 7.85
N ALA A 128 -13.57 -3.71 6.57
CA ALA A 128 -14.55 -3.49 5.50
C ALA A 128 -14.09 -4.14 4.18
N PRO A 129 -15.01 -4.54 3.29
CA PRO A 129 -14.64 -4.96 1.94
C PRO A 129 -14.07 -3.76 1.18
N MET A 130 -12.83 -3.90 0.67
CA MET A 130 -12.10 -2.86 -0.04
C MET A 130 -11.25 -3.50 -1.14
N HIS A 131 -11.32 -2.95 -2.36
CA HIS A 131 -10.58 -3.45 -3.53
C HIS A 131 -9.38 -2.57 -3.92
N ALA A 132 -9.22 -1.38 -3.33
CA ALA A 132 -8.16 -0.45 -3.66
C ALA A 132 -6.78 -0.83 -3.06
N GLY A 133 -6.76 -1.62 -1.98
CA GLY A 133 -5.55 -1.98 -1.26
C GLY A 133 -5.84 -2.97 -0.13
N HIS A 134 -4.79 -3.46 0.54
CA HIS A 134 -4.98 -4.31 1.71
C HIS A 134 -5.27 -3.49 2.98
N LEU A 135 -4.56 -2.35 3.12
CA LEU A 135 -4.70 -1.39 4.21
C LEU A 135 -4.88 0.03 3.64
N LEU A 136 -5.71 0.82 4.31
CA LEU A 136 -5.85 2.26 4.10
C LEU A 136 -5.61 2.96 5.43
N LEU A 137 -4.67 3.91 5.42
CA LEU A 137 -4.22 4.67 6.57
C LEU A 137 -4.68 6.13 6.43
N GLY A 138 -5.59 6.54 7.29
CA GLY A 138 -6.22 7.86 7.25
C GLY A 138 -5.46 8.95 8.00
N CYS A 139 -6.03 10.15 8.00
CA CYS A 139 -5.47 11.37 8.58
C CYS A 139 -5.24 11.29 10.10
N LEU A 140 -6.03 10.50 10.84
CA LEU A 140 -5.86 10.33 12.29
C LEU A 140 -4.49 9.77 12.64
N TRP A 141 -4.03 8.73 11.92
CA TRP A 141 -2.69 8.18 12.13
C TRP A 141 -1.59 9.21 11.83
N GLN A 142 -1.79 10.02 10.79
CA GLN A 142 -0.81 11.03 10.39
C GLN A 142 -0.68 12.14 11.43
N PHE A 143 -1.80 12.56 12.01
CA PHE A 143 -1.82 13.52 13.11
C PHE A 143 -1.08 12.96 14.33
N ASP A 144 -1.40 11.73 14.74
CA ASP A 144 -0.77 11.07 15.90
C ASP A 144 0.76 10.95 15.75
N ARG A 145 1.22 10.70 14.52
CA ARG A 145 2.65 10.52 14.20
C ARG A 145 3.35 11.81 13.77
N LYS A 146 2.64 12.95 13.76
CA LYS A 146 3.14 14.26 13.29
C LYS A 146 3.78 14.16 11.91
N VAL A 147 3.14 13.43 11.02
CA VAL A 147 3.61 13.24 9.65
C VAL A 147 3.38 14.53 8.86
N THR A 148 4.39 14.97 8.13
CA THR A 148 4.32 16.09 7.20
C THR A 148 4.19 15.56 5.78
N HIS A 149 3.07 15.87 5.11
CA HIS A 149 2.91 15.59 3.69
C HIS A 149 3.42 16.78 2.88
N ASN A 150 4.22 16.51 1.85
CA ASN A 150 4.52 17.50 0.82
C ASN A 150 3.80 17.08 -0.46
N GLY A 151 2.72 17.80 -0.74
CA GLY A 151 1.81 17.52 -1.85
C GLY A 151 2.34 17.82 -3.24
N TYR A 152 3.48 18.55 -3.37
CA TYR A 152 4.11 18.76 -4.68
C TYR A 152 4.89 17.51 -5.12
N LYS A 153 5.57 16.84 -4.19
CA LYS A 153 6.34 15.62 -4.48
C LYS A 153 5.62 14.33 -4.09
N ASN A 154 4.45 14.46 -3.46
CA ASN A 154 3.67 13.37 -2.88
C ASN A 154 4.48 12.43 -1.99
N TRP A 155 5.34 12.97 -1.12
CA TRP A 155 6.12 12.22 -0.12
C TRP A 155 5.70 12.62 1.30
N TYR A 156 5.85 11.67 2.23
CA TYR A 156 5.56 11.88 3.65
C TYR A 156 6.84 11.87 4.47
N THR A 157 6.95 12.79 5.40
CA THR A 157 8.09 12.89 6.32
C THR A 157 7.62 12.70 7.76
N LEU A 158 8.27 11.82 8.52
CA LEU A 158 7.97 11.64 9.94
C LEU A 158 9.23 11.47 10.77
N ALA A 159 9.19 11.88 12.03
CA ALA A 159 10.29 11.70 12.97
C ALA A 159 10.05 10.46 13.85
N MET A 160 10.97 9.50 13.84
CA MET A 160 10.91 8.32 14.69
C MET A 160 12.29 8.04 15.28
N ASN A 161 12.37 7.87 16.60
CA ASN A 161 13.63 7.62 17.32
C ASN A 161 14.74 8.65 17.00
N LYS A 162 14.36 9.94 16.92
CA LYS A 162 15.26 11.07 16.55
C LYS A 162 15.83 11.00 15.12
N ARG A 163 15.36 10.09 14.27
CA ARG A 163 15.67 10.05 12.84
C ARG A 163 14.47 10.54 12.03
N ILE A 164 14.76 11.24 10.95
CA ILE A 164 13.75 11.64 9.96
C ILE A 164 13.60 10.49 8.98
N ILE A 165 12.36 10.09 8.73
CA ILE A 165 11.98 9.07 7.76
C ILE A 165 11.24 9.77 6.64
N VAL A 166 11.64 9.48 5.42
CA VAL A 166 10.94 9.92 4.21
C VAL A 166 10.31 8.70 3.57
N LEU A 167 9.00 8.76 3.33
CA LEU A 167 8.24 7.76 2.61
C LEU A 167 7.95 8.30 1.21
N THR A 168 8.36 7.55 0.20
CA THR A 168 8.09 7.81 -1.21
C THR A 168 6.99 6.87 -1.73
N PRO A 169 6.15 7.33 -2.66
CA PRO A 169 5.10 6.50 -3.22
C PRO A 169 5.72 5.49 -4.19
N LEU A 170 5.01 4.39 -4.42
CA LEU A 170 5.28 3.49 -5.54
C LEU A 170 5.12 4.23 -6.86
N LYS A 171 5.81 3.72 -7.91
CA LYS A 171 5.53 4.16 -9.27
C LYS A 171 4.12 3.71 -9.67
N SER A 172 3.42 4.49 -10.51
CA SER A 172 2.02 4.23 -10.89
C SER A 172 1.81 2.81 -11.44
N VAL A 173 2.79 2.29 -12.21
CA VAL A 173 2.75 0.92 -12.76
C VAL A 173 2.76 -0.16 -11.67
N GLU A 174 3.54 0.03 -10.62
CA GLU A 174 3.61 -0.90 -9.50
C GLU A 174 2.33 -0.87 -8.66
N ALA A 175 1.80 0.34 -8.40
CA ALA A 175 0.55 0.52 -7.68
C ALA A 175 -0.62 -0.15 -8.42
N TYR A 176 -0.72 0.05 -9.73
CA TYR A 176 -1.72 -0.58 -10.59
C TYR A 176 -1.59 -2.11 -10.59
N SER A 177 -0.37 -2.63 -10.67
CA SER A 177 -0.10 -4.07 -10.63
C SER A 177 -0.57 -4.70 -9.32
N ASP A 178 -0.34 -4.02 -8.18
CA ASP A 178 -0.78 -4.48 -6.87
C ASP A 178 -2.32 -4.47 -6.75
N GLN A 179 -3.01 -3.48 -7.33
CA GLN A 179 -4.48 -3.45 -7.36
C GLN A 179 -5.06 -4.63 -8.16
N ILE A 180 -4.51 -4.94 -9.34
CA ILE A 180 -4.96 -6.10 -10.14
C ILE A 180 -4.82 -7.40 -9.35
N ARG A 181 -3.74 -7.56 -8.58
CA ARG A 181 -3.50 -8.76 -7.77
C ARG A 181 -4.48 -8.93 -6.61
N ILE A 182 -5.08 -7.84 -6.13
CA ILE A 182 -6.10 -7.87 -5.07
C ILE A 182 -7.48 -8.22 -5.65
N ALA A 183 -7.74 -7.81 -6.90
CA ALA A 183 -9.00 -8.08 -7.59
C ALA A 183 -9.14 -9.52 -8.13
N ARG A 184 -8.04 -10.30 -8.13
CA ARG A 184 -7.99 -11.70 -8.54
C ARG A 184 -8.09 -12.64 -7.34
#